data_AF-A0A968LF87-F1
#
_entry.id   AF-A0A968LF87-F1
#
_cell.length_a   1.000
_cell.length_b   1.000
_cell.length_c   1.000
_cell.angle_alpha   90.00
_cell.angle_beta   90.00
_cell.angle_gamma   90.00
#
_symmetry.space_group_name_H-M   'P 1'
#
loop_
_entity.id
_entity.type
_entity.pdbx_description
1 polymer ?
#
loop_
_entity_poly.entity_id
_entity_poly.type
_entity_poly.pdbx_seq_one_letter_code
_entity_poly.pdbx_strand_id
1 'polypeptide(L)'
;MTVYIGNLSYEVTEDDLSAVFAEYGAVKQVKLPIDRESGRKRGFGFVEMNDEAHEDKAIEELDGAEWMGRTLKVNKAKPRTSKAGNGGGWGGNQRY
;
A
#
# COMPACT_ATOMS: atom_id res chain seq x y z
N MET A 1 4.67 -2.44 9.02
CA MET A 1 5.27 -1.60 7.98
C MET A 1 4.52 -1.86 6.68
N THR A 2 4.57 -0.99 5.67
CA THR A 2 3.65 -1.07 4.52
C THR A 2 4.41 -1.20 3.21
N VAL A 3 4.07 -2.20 2.42
CA VAL A 3 4.54 -2.43 1.04
C VAL A 3 3.57 -1.78 0.06
N TYR A 4 4.11 -1.11 -0.95
CA TYR A 4 3.39 -0.67 -2.14
C TYR A 4 3.64 -1.66 -3.28
N ILE A 5 2.56 -2.10 -3.93
CA ILE A 5 2.63 -2.95 -5.11
C ILE A 5 1.98 -2.23 -6.28
N GLY A 6 2.73 -2.01 -7.36
CA GLY A 6 2.28 -1.39 -8.60
C GLY A 6 2.38 -2.33 -9.80
N ASN A 7 1.76 -1.93 -10.90
CA ASN A 7 1.65 -2.70 -12.14
C ASN A 7 0.94 -4.06 -11.97
N LEU A 8 0.01 -4.14 -11.02
CA LEU A 8 -0.81 -5.32 -10.79
C LEU A 8 -1.78 -5.56 -11.94
N SER A 9 -2.11 -6.83 -12.19
CA SER A 9 -3.25 -7.17 -13.05
C SER A 9 -4.56 -6.69 -12.41
N TYR A 10 -5.54 -6.38 -13.25
CA TYR A 10 -6.89 -6.02 -12.82
C TYR A 10 -7.64 -7.21 -12.19
N GLU A 11 -7.10 -8.42 -12.35
CA GLU A 11 -7.65 -9.65 -11.80
C GLU A 11 -7.21 -9.87 -10.34
N VAL A 12 -6.06 -9.32 -9.92
CA VAL A 12 -5.50 -9.51 -8.57
C VAL A 12 -6.43 -9.00 -7.48
N THR A 13 -6.76 -9.83 -6.50
CA THR A 13 -7.58 -9.44 -5.35
C THR A 13 -6.75 -9.23 -4.09
N GLU A 14 -7.40 -8.73 -3.03
CA GLU A 14 -6.77 -8.58 -1.72
C GLU A 14 -6.38 -9.93 -1.12
N ASP A 15 -7.15 -10.98 -1.41
CA ASP A 15 -6.87 -12.35 -0.98
C ASP A 15 -5.62 -12.92 -1.65
N ASP A 16 -5.47 -12.71 -2.97
CA ASP A 16 -4.27 -13.12 -3.71
C ASP A 16 -3.01 -12.47 -3.15
N LEU A 17 -3.05 -11.16 -2.89
CA LEU A 17 -1.93 -10.46 -2.27
C LEU A 17 -1.69 -10.98 -0.85
N SER A 18 -2.73 -11.20 -0.06
CA SER A 18 -2.57 -11.74 1.29
C SER A 18 -1.89 -13.11 1.26
N ALA A 19 -2.28 -14.00 0.33
CA ALA A 19 -1.71 -15.33 0.20
C ALA A 19 -0.23 -15.29 -0.23
N VAL A 20 0.10 -14.50 -1.25
CA VAL A 20 1.49 -14.34 -1.74
C VAL A 20 2.37 -13.74 -0.64
N PHE A 21 1.93 -12.67 0.02
CA PHE A 21 2.73 -12.03 1.05
C PHE A 21 2.81 -12.84 2.35
N ALA A 22 1.82 -13.72 2.62
CA ALA A 22 1.84 -14.62 3.78
C ALA A 22 3.00 -15.63 3.75
N GLU A 23 3.52 -15.97 2.57
CA GLU A 23 4.71 -16.83 2.45
C GLU A 23 5.99 -16.15 2.95
N TYR A 24 6.05 -14.82 2.87
CA TYR A 24 7.20 -14.03 3.29
C TYR A 24 7.09 -13.55 4.75
N GLY A 25 5.87 -13.35 5.26
CA GLY A 25 5.62 -12.98 6.65
C GLY A 25 4.15 -12.72 6.97
N ALA A 26 3.86 -12.40 8.23
CA ALA A 26 2.49 -12.15 8.68
C ALA A 26 1.94 -10.83 8.10
N VAL A 27 0.87 -10.95 7.29
CA VAL A 27 0.11 -9.81 6.76
C VAL A 27 -0.87 -9.30 7.81
N LYS A 28 -0.80 -8.01 8.11
CA LYS A 28 -1.76 -7.30 8.98
C LYS A 28 -2.99 -6.85 8.22
N GLN A 29 -2.79 -6.23 7.07
CA GLN A 29 -3.88 -5.64 6.30
C GLN A 29 -3.51 -5.53 4.82
N VAL A 30 -4.48 -5.76 3.94
CA VAL A 30 -4.35 -5.48 2.51
C VAL A 30 -5.32 -4.36 2.14
N LYS A 31 -4.92 -3.50 1.20
CA LYS A 31 -5.77 -2.47 0.59
C LYS A 31 -5.55 -2.43 -0.91
N LEU A 32 -6.60 -2.68 -1.68
CA LEU A 32 -6.61 -2.41 -3.13
C LEU A 32 -7.54 -1.23 -3.47
N PRO A 33 -6.99 -0.04 -3.78
CA PRO A 33 -7.78 1.05 -4.29
C PRO A 33 -8.36 0.72 -5.68
N ILE A 34 -9.68 0.69 -5.75
CA ILE A 34 -10.42 0.63 -7.00
C ILE A 34 -10.70 2.03 -7.54
N ASP A 35 -10.72 2.13 -8.86
CA ASP A 35 -11.14 3.31 -9.58
C ASP A 35 -12.65 3.46 -9.42
N ARG A 36 -13.09 4.57 -8.80
CA ARG A 36 -14.50 4.77 -8.47
C ARG A 36 -15.36 5.13 -9.69
N GLU A 37 -14.75 5.58 -10.77
CA GLU A 37 -15.45 5.97 -12.00
C GLU A 37 -15.72 4.76 -12.89
N SER A 38 -14.71 3.91 -13.08
CA SER A 38 -14.81 2.70 -13.91
C SER A 38 -15.16 1.42 -13.14
N GLY A 39 -15.07 1.44 -11.81
CA GLY A 39 -15.19 0.26 -10.95
C GLY A 39 -14.04 -0.74 -11.10
N ARG A 40 -13.00 -0.41 -11.89
CA ARG A 40 -11.87 -1.30 -12.16
C ARG A 40 -10.75 -1.07 -11.16
N LYS A 41 -9.96 -2.09 -10.87
CA LYS A 41 -8.78 -1.94 -10.00
C LYS A 41 -7.80 -0.97 -10.65
N ARG A 42 -7.09 -0.14 -9.87
CA ARG A 42 -6.16 0.84 -10.44
C ARG A 42 -4.80 0.23 -10.85
N GLY A 43 -4.64 -1.08 -10.71
CA GLY A 43 -3.37 -1.78 -10.98
C GLY A 43 -2.31 -1.51 -9.92
N PHE A 44 -2.72 -1.13 -8.71
CA PHE A 44 -1.84 -0.99 -7.55
C PHE A 44 -2.58 -1.31 -6.24
N GLY A 45 -1.82 -1.65 -5.21
CA GLY A 45 -2.30 -2.01 -3.89
C GLY A 45 -1.25 -1.73 -2.81
N PHE A 46 -1.68 -1.88 -1.56
CA PHE A 46 -0.84 -1.72 -0.38
C PHE A 46 -1.03 -2.93 0.54
N VAL A 47 0.07 -3.49 1.03
CA VAL A 47 0.06 -4.60 1.99
C VAL A 47 0.81 -4.16 3.24
N GLU A 48 0.14 -4.20 4.38
CA GLU A 48 0.73 -3.95 5.69
C GLU A 48 1.24 -5.27 6.26
N MET A 49 2.55 -5.33 6.50
CA MET A 49 3.26 -6.45 7.12
C MET A 49 3.46 -6.18 8.61
N ASN A 50 3.59 -7.26 9.40
CA ASN A 50 3.84 -7.14 10.84
C ASN A 50 5.22 -6.54 11.16
N ASP A 51 6.26 -6.94 10.42
CA ASP A 51 7.65 -6.55 10.64
C ASP A 51 8.32 -5.99 9.37
N GLU A 52 9.31 -5.12 9.56
CA GLU A 52 10.06 -4.48 8.47
C GLU A 52 10.93 -5.49 7.72
N ALA A 53 11.52 -6.45 8.42
CA ALA A 53 12.33 -7.50 7.80
C ALA A 53 11.52 -8.35 6.79
N HIS A 54 10.24 -8.61 7.08
CA HIS A 54 9.34 -9.30 6.16
C HIS A 54 8.96 -8.42 4.96
N GLU A 55 8.82 -7.11 5.19
CA GLU A 55 8.58 -6.11 4.14
C GLU A 55 9.75 -6.08 3.14
N ASP A 56 10.97 -5.88 3.63
CA ASP A 56 12.18 -5.79 2.81
C ASP A 56 12.38 -7.07 2.00
N LYS A 57 12.25 -8.24 2.64
CA LYS A 57 12.38 -9.53 1.95
C LYS A 57 11.33 -9.70 0.84
N ALA A 58 10.08 -9.31 1.09
CA ALA A 58 9.05 -9.39 0.07
C ALA A 58 9.31 -8.41 -1.08
N ILE A 59 9.87 -7.23 -0.81
CA ILE A 59 10.26 -6.27 -1.85
C ILE A 59 11.39 -6.86 -2.70
N GLU A 60 12.45 -7.38 -2.10
CA GLU A 60 13.60 -7.91 -2.84
C GLU A 60 13.23 -9.11 -3.73
N GLU A 61 12.30 -9.95 -3.28
CA GLU A 61 11.89 -11.16 -4.02
C GLU A 61 10.79 -10.88 -5.07
N LEU A 62 9.87 -9.94 -4.80
CA LEU A 62 8.71 -9.68 -5.66
C LEU A 62 8.90 -8.45 -6.58
N ASP A 63 9.81 -7.52 -6.26
CA ASP A 63 10.11 -6.40 -7.16
C ASP A 63 10.79 -6.90 -8.43
N GLY A 64 10.20 -6.58 -9.57
CA GLY A 64 10.69 -7.07 -10.87
C GLY A 64 10.22 -8.50 -11.21
N ALA A 65 9.50 -9.18 -10.32
CA ALA A 65 8.92 -10.49 -10.61
C ALA A 65 7.82 -10.39 -11.68
N GLU A 66 7.74 -11.38 -12.55
CA GLU A 66 6.70 -11.42 -13.59
C GLU A 66 5.47 -12.19 -13.08
N TRP A 67 4.33 -11.51 -12.98
CA TRP A 67 3.07 -12.09 -12.54
C TRP A 67 1.95 -11.76 -13.51
N MET A 68 1.25 -12.79 -14.01
CA MET A 68 0.17 -12.65 -15.00
C MET A 68 0.61 -11.88 -16.25
N GLY A 69 1.85 -12.10 -16.71
CA GLY A 69 2.43 -11.41 -17.87
C GLY A 69 2.73 -9.93 -17.64
N ARG A 70 2.84 -9.50 -16.38
CA ARG A 70 3.21 -8.13 -16.00
C ARG A 70 4.34 -8.15 -14.97
N THR A 71 5.30 -7.27 -15.13
CA THR A 71 6.36 -7.06 -14.13
C THR A 71 5.82 -6.31 -12.93
N LEU A 72 5.78 -6.96 -11.78
CA LEU A 72 5.37 -6.34 -10.53
C LEU A 72 6.38 -5.29 -10.08
N LYS A 73 5.87 -4.22 -9.51
CA LYS A 73 6.69 -3.16 -8.92
C LYS A 73 6.42 -3.10 -7.43
N VAL A 74 7.35 -3.57 -6.61
CA VAL A 74 7.17 -3.72 -5.16
C VAL A 74 8.15 -2.79 -4.47
N ASN A 75 7.67 -1.89 -3.63
CA ASN A 75 8.50 -0.86 -3.00
C ASN A 75 8.01 -0.59 -1.58
N LYS A 76 8.87 -0.01 -0.72
CA LYS A 76 8.44 0.51 0.58
C LYS A 76 7.35 1.56 0.37
N ALA A 77 6.16 1.34 0.91
CA ALA A 77 5.13 2.35 0.84
C ALA A 77 5.55 3.51 1.73
N LYS A 78 5.55 4.71 1.17
CA LYS A 78 5.70 5.90 1.99
C LYS A 78 4.52 5.90 2.98
N PRO A 79 4.77 6.01 4.30
CA PRO A 79 3.70 6.14 5.26
C PRO A 79 2.85 7.31 4.77
N ARG A 80 1.55 7.05 4.55
CA ARG A 80 0.62 8.15 4.39
C ARG A 80 0.77 8.93 5.68
N THR A 81 1.34 10.13 5.61
CA THR A 81 1.27 11.09 6.70
C THR A 81 -0.22 11.36 6.91
N SER A 82 -0.86 10.50 7.70
CA SER A 82 -2.12 10.76 8.34
C SER A 82 -1.80 11.79 9.39
N LYS A 83 -1.70 13.04 8.94
CA LYS A 83 -2.06 14.24 9.67
C LYS A 83 -1.85 14.07 11.17
N ALA A 84 -0.60 14.16 11.61
CA ALA A 84 -0.35 14.68 12.94
C ALA A 84 -1.07 16.02 12.98
N GLY A 85 -2.19 16.06 13.70
CA GLY A 85 -2.96 17.27 13.86
C GLY A 85 -2.09 18.33 14.51
N ASN A 86 -1.98 19.49 13.87
CA ASN A 86 -1.94 20.73 14.61
C ASN A 86 -3.29 21.42 14.35
N GLY A 87 -4.23 21.17 15.25
CA GLY A 87 -5.32 22.10 15.49
C GLY A 87 -4.83 23.20 16.43
N GLY A 88 -5.33 24.41 16.24
CA GLY A 88 -5.27 25.48 17.23
C GLY A 88 -5.11 26.86 16.60
N GLY A 89 -6.11 27.72 16.76
CA GLY A 89 -5.93 29.16 16.52
C GLY A 89 -7.02 29.93 15.78
N TRP A 90 -8.30 29.58 15.91
CA TRP A 90 -9.34 30.60 15.85
C TRP A 90 -9.24 31.44 17.13
N GLY A 91 -8.81 32.69 17.03
CA GLY A 91 -8.82 33.61 18.18
C GLY A 91 -7.78 34.72 18.07
N GLY A 92 -8.23 35.91 17.64
CA GLY A 92 -7.35 37.08 17.59
C GLY A 92 -8.01 38.37 17.11
N ASN A 93 -9.24 38.64 17.56
CA ASN A 93 -9.80 39.99 17.53
C ASN A 93 -9.02 40.90 18.49
N GLN A 94 -8.26 41.85 17.93
CA GLN A 94 -7.88 43.12 18.54
C GLN A 94 -7.58 44.07 17.35
N ARG A 95 -8.42 45.06 17.01
CA ARG A 95 -8.75 46.30 17.76
C ARG A 95 -7.47 46.79 18.45
N TYR A 96 -6.79 47.86 18.04
CA TYR A 96 -7.23 49.19 17.62
C TYR A 96 -6.26 49.76 16.58
#